data_AF-A0A947YXF5-F1
#
_entry.id   AF-A0A947YXF5-F1
#
_cell.length_a   1.000
_cell.length_b   1.000
_cell.length_c   1.000
_cell.angle_alpha   90.00
_cell.angle_beta   90.00
_cell.angle_gamma   90.00
#
_symmetry.space_group_name_H-M   'P 1'
#
loop_
_entity.id
_entity.type
_entity.pdbx_description
1 polymer ?
#
loop_
_entity_poly.entity_id
_entity_poly.type
_entity_poly.pdbx_seq_one_letter_code
_entity_poly.pdbx_strand_id
1 'polypeptide(L)'
;MNSVKGSTQCGGVWLKNMMKIMTPDGLSYSGRGKLNPRFRSVFADQNRWRVRRLVLKPDNSSFGLWEDRHIYNGRYGDTPVSLLYQAKTNDFLTVCNLARLLKPEQDKEFLHGIKIQLKTDDSNDTGQLVVASAKENTGSMGVYFPVIPLELSPMRFRVLLPLDSSSNCLDLAVKKWKEQFSRVWDRLPLRVGVVAFPRMMPFQAVIEATRGIEEDLDSYREPEIWRVMGCKTQESVTALSFKSANHPYALLKTIPTKLRDGREDVFYPYLAVEEKQVRYSLDFQHPDGQVYRHAKELRTGDGVFIYPTLISTLYMDSTARRFAPLNQRQLTDWLQMRDLWTMIEWNAPSQSAIHGAWSELISRREDWQDLNGNWMDGGKETWLDLTRAVFYDRLGVRGACLEALVEAAGTGLLDWSLEWHMNVLKKQVSGGDI
;
A
#
# COMPACT_ATOMS: atom_id res chain seq x y z
N MET A 1 -35.76 6.98 14.40
CA MET A 1 -36.16 5.58 14.11
C MET A 1 -37.01 5.60 12.86
N ASN A 2 -36.73 4.70 11.91
CA ASN A 2 -37.27 4.58 10.54
C ASN A 2 -36.72 5.55 9.48
N SER A 3 -35.71 5.07 8.73
CA SER A 3 -35.65 5.08 7.25
C SER A 3 -34.22 5.15 6.72
N VAL A 4 -33.50 4.01 6.71
CA VAL A 4 -32.47 3.70 5.71
C VAL A 4 -32.52 2.18 5.47
N LYS A 5 -33.55 1.73 4.74
CA LYS A 5 -33.61 0.37 4.17
C LYS A 5 -33.44 0.52 2.66
N GLY A 6 -32.20 0.67 2.20
CA GLY A 6 -31.88 0.81 0.79
C GLY A 6 -30.41 0.63 0.43
N SER A 7 -29.47 0.81 1.38
CA SER A 7 -28.03 0.71 1.12
C SER A 7 -27.41 -0.67 1.41
N THR A 8 -28.17 -1.63 1.93
CA THR A 8 -27.65 -2.91 2.44
C THR A 8 -27.23 -3.91 1.35
N GLN A 9 -27.69 -3.77 0.10
CA GLN A 9 -27.30 -4.70 -0.98
C GLN A 9 -25.91 -4.41 -1.56
N CYS A 10 -25.51 -3.14 -1.71
CA CYS A 10 -24.16 -2.82 -2.21
C CYS A 10 -23.06 -3.09 -1.15
N GLY A 11 -23.33 -2.78 0.13
CA GLY A 11 -22.38 -3.07 1.22
C GLY A 11 -22.16 -4.57 1.45
N GLY A 12 -23.18 -5.41 1.25
CA GLY A 12 -23.06 -6.88 1.38
C GLY A 12 -22.26 -7.54 0.25
N VAL A 13 -22.31 -6.97 -0.97
CA VAL A 13 -21.51 -7.41 -2.11
C VAL A 13 -20.05 -6.95 -1.96
N TRP A 14 -19.82 -5.75 -1.43
CA TRP A 14 -18.49 -5.25 -1.06
C TRP A 14 -17.83 -6.14 -0.01
N LEU A 15 -18.54 -6.49 1.08
CA LEU A 15 -18.01 -7.38 2.11
C LEU A 15 -17.65 -8.75 1.53
N LYS A 16 -18.52 -9.34 0.69
CA LYS A 16 -18.24 -10.63 0.03
C LYS A 16 -17.08 -10.55 -0.95
N ASN A 17 -16.92 -9.45 -1.69
CA ASN A 17 -15.87 -9.33 -2.71
C ASN A 17 -14.51 -8.89 -2.14
N MET A 18 -14.49 -8.07 -1.10
CA MET A 18 -13.27 -7.68 -0.40
C MET A 18 -12.84 -8.73 0.64
N MET A 19 -13.78 -9.42 1.30
CA MET A 19 -13.46 -10.66 2.01
C MET A 19 -12.92 -11.69 1.01
N LYS A 20 -13.47 -11.85 -0.20
CA LYS A 20 -12.85 -12.68 -1.25
C LYS A 20 -11.45 -12.23 -1.69
N ILE A 21 -10.99 -11.02 -1.38
CA ILE A 21 -9.60 -10.58 -1.62
C ILE A 21 -8.68 -11.19 -0.56
N MET A 22 -9.14 -11.31 0.70
CA MET A 22 -8.33 -11.76 1.83
C MET A 22 -8.65 -13.19 2.33
N THR A 23 -9.79 -13.78 1.95
CA THR A 23 -10.29 -15.09 2.36
C THR A 23 -11.37 -15.56 1.36
N PRO A 24 -11.24 -16.72 0.67
CA PRO A 24 -12.13 -17.14 -0.41
C PRO A 24 -13.59 -17.29 -0.01
N ASP A 25 -13.85 -17.52 1.27
CA ASP A 25 -15.16 -17.84 1.78
C ASP A 25 -15.62 -16.70 2.69
N GLY A 26 -16.75 -16.09 2.35
CA GLY A 26 -17.41 -15.10 3.21
C GLY A 26 -17.52 -15.67 4.62
N LEU A 27 -17.03 -14.92 5.60
CA LEU A 27 -16.78 -15.39 6.96
C LEU A 27 -18.00 -16.07 7.60
N SER A 28 -17.91 -17.38 7.82
CA SER A 28 -18.17 -17.92 9.16
C SER A 28 -16.88 -17.75 9.96
N TYR A 29 -17.01 -17.16 11.15
CA TYR A 29 -15.91 -16.97 12.10
C TYR A 29 -15.46 -18.34 12.65
N SER A 30 -14.68 -19.06 11.86
CA SER A 30 -13.72 -20.05 12.31
C SER A 30 -12.45 -19.72 11.55
N GLY A 31 -11.28 -19.67 12.21
CA GLY A 31 -10.01 -19.20 11.63
C GLY A 31 -9.47 -20.04 10.45
N ARG A 32 -10.24 -20.13 9.35
CA ARG A 32 -10.06 -21.00 8.19
C ARG A 32 -10.42 -20.29 6.88
N GLY A 33 -10.21 -18.98 6.78
CA GLY A 33 -10.32 -18.28 5.50
C GLY A 33 -9.09 -18.51 4.63
N LYS A 34 -9.18 -19.37 3.61
CA LYS A 34 -8.07 -19.77 2.72
C LYS A 34 -7.58 -18.67 1.74
N LEU A 35 -7.12 -17.46 2.08
CA LEU A 35 -6.63 -16.38 1.15
C LEU A 35 -6.72 -16.57 -0.39
N ASN A 36 -7.31 -15.63 -1.13
CA ASN A 36 -7.45 -15.66 -2.60
C ASN A 36 -6.15 -16.08 -3.32
N PRO A 37 -6.15 -17.05 -4.25
CA PRO A 37 -4.95 -17.47 -4.97
C PRO A 37 -4.15 -16.34 -5.64
N ARG A 38 -4.82 -15.30 -6.16
CA ARG A 38 -4.16 -14.10 -6.73
C ARG A 38 -3.49 -13.22 -5.67
N PHE A 39 -3.98 -13.25 -4.43
CA PHE A 39 -3.36 -12.55 -3.32
C PHE A 39 -2.19 -13.38 -2.75
N ARG A 40 -2.26 -14.72 -2.85
CA ARG A 40 -1.14 -15.60 -2.48
C ARG A 40 0.10 -15.37 -3.32
N SER A 41 -0.04 -15.11 -4.62
CA SER A 41 1.11 -14.82 -5.49
C SER A 41 1.84 -13.53 -5.09
N VAL A 42 1.20 -12.61 -4.34
CA VAL A 42 1.84 -11.39 -3.85
C VAL A 42 2.89 -11.70 -2.76
N PHE A 43 2.72 -12.81 -2.04
CA PHE A 43 3.68 -13.30 -1.04
C PHE A 43 4.53 -14.45 -1.56
N ALA A 44 4.46 -14.74 -2.86
CA ALA A 44 5.41 -15.65 -3.47
C ALA A 44 6.80 -15.04 -3.36
N ASP A 45 7.73 -15.82 -2.82
CA ASP A 45 9.09 -15.41 -2.57
C ASP A 45 10.00 -16.51 -3.12
N GLN A 46 11.18 -16.13 -3.62
CA GLN A 46 12.19 -17.12 -4.03
C GLN A 46 12.56 -18.02 -2.85
N ASN A 47 12.54 -17.47 -1.63
CA ASN A 47 12.75 -18.23 -0.42
C ASN A 47 11.45 -18.88 0.08
N ARG A 48 11.27 -20.16 -0.26
CA ARG A 48 10.10 -20.96 0.17
C ARG A 48 9.88 -20.98 1.69
N TRP A 49 10.95 -20.81 2.49
CA TRP A 49 10.88 -20.82 3.94
C TRP A 49 10.12 -19.64 4.52
N ARG A 50 9.86 -18.63 3.71
CA ARG A 50 9.12 -17.45 4.13
C ARG A 50 7.70 -17.75 4.60
N VAL A 51 7.05 -18.76 4.03
CA VAL A 51 5.65 -19.10 4.32
C VAL A 51 5.48 -20.48 4.96
N ARG A 52 6.57 -21.21 5.15
CA ARG A 52 6.55 -22.60 5.65
C ARG A 52 6.80 -22.64 7.15
N ARG A 53 6.22 -23.65 7.80
CA ARG A 53 6.55 -24.00 9.17
C ARG A 53 7.20 -25.37 9.23
N LEU A 54 8.23 -25.48 10.05
CA LEU A 54 8.90 -26.71 10.38
C LEU A 54 8.47 -27.17 11.79
N VAL A 55 8.46 -28.48 11.96
CA VAL A 55 8.40 -29.15 13.24
C VAL A 55 9.82 -29.55 13.62
N LEU A 56 10.30 -29.04 14.75
CA LEU A 56 11.61 -29.33 15.31
C LEU A 56 11.43 -30.31 16.46
N LYS A 57 12.12 -31.45 16.39
CA LYS A 57 12.15 -32.42 17.49
C LYS A 57 13.35 -32.13 18.38
N PRO A 58 13.16 -32.00 19.71
CA PRO A 58 14.27 -31.90 20.64
C PRO A 58 15.07 -33.21 20.67
N ASP A 59 16.33 -33.12 21.08
CA ASP A 59 17.05 -34.29 21.55
C ASP A 59 16.50 -34.78 22.89
N ASN A 60 16.86 -36.01 23.27
CA ASN A 60 16.33 -36.63 24.49
C ASN A 60 16.79 -35.94 25.79
N SER A 61 17.59 -34.87 25.72
CA SER A 61 18.07 -34.16 26.90
C SER A 61 17.12 -33.05 27.39
N SER A 62 16.11 -32.68 26.58
CA SER A 62 15.22 -31.54 26.85
C SER A 62 13.82 -31.92 27.38
N PHE A 63 13.61 -33.15 27.85
CA PHE A 63 12.28 -33.63 28.29
C PHE A 63 11.84 -33.00 29.62
N GLY A 64 10.59 -32.52 29.70
CA GLY A 64 9.93 -32.09 30.93
C GLY A 64 10.11 -30.62 31.33
N LEU A 65 10.84 -29.82 30.56
CA LEU A 65 11.13 -28.40 30.85
C LEU A 65 10.14 -27.41 30.21
N TRP A 66 9.18 -27.89 29.41
CA TRP A 66 8.37 -27.05 28.54
C TRP A 66 6.88 -27.20 28.82
N GLU A 67 6.18 -26.07 28.86
CA GLU A 67 4.75 -25.98 29.07
C GLU A 67 4.00 -26.02 27.75
N ASP A 68 2.94 -26.85 27.68
CA ASP A 68 2.17 -27.03 26.45
C ASP A 68 1.62 -25.69 25.94
N ARG A 69 1.65 -25.50 24.62
CA ARG A 69 1.14 -24.32 23.90
C ARG A 69 1.78 -22.98 24.28
N HIS A 70 2.90 -23.00 24.98
CA HIS A 70 3.67 -21.78 25.23
C HIS A 70 4.57 -21.44 24.04
N ILE A 71 4.69 -20.14 23.78
CA ILE A 71 5.65 -19.61 22.80
C ILE A 71 6.95 -19.32 23.54
N TYR A 72 8.02 -19.89 23.01
CA TYR A 72 9.36 -19.69 23.48
C TYR A 72 10.14 -18.87 22.44
N ASN A 73 10.75 -17.78 22.92
CA ASN A 73 11.54 -16.86 22.13
C ASN A 73 13.03 -17.08 22.40
N GLY A 74 13.82 -17.05 21.34
CA GLY A 74 15.25 -17.29 21.37
C GLY A 74 15.99 -16.64 20.23
N ARG A 75 17.27 -16.97 20.10
CA ARG A 75 18.11 -16.52 18.99
C ARG A 75 19.00 -17.65 18.49
N TYR A 76 19.28 -17.64 17.20
CA TYR A 76 20.34 -18.42 16.57
C TYR A 76 21.30 -17.44 15.89
N GLY A 77 22.50 -17.28 16.45
CA GLY A 77 23.32 -16.11 16.17
C GLY A 77 22.56 -14.83 16.52
N ASP A 78 22.50 -13.88 15.58
CA ASP A 78 21.71 -12.65 15.73
C ASP A 78 20.24 -12.79 15.34
N THR A 79 19.86 -13.90 14.71
CA THR A 79 18.53 -14.09 14.16
C THR A 79 17.53 -14.51 15.24
N PRO A 80 16.42 -13.77 15.40
CA PRO A 80 15.38 -14.13 16.36
C PRO A 80 14.58 -15.35 15.89
N VAL A 81 14.36 -16.29 16.82
CA VAL A 81 13.60 -17.52 16.62
C VAL A 81 12.45 -17.56 17.62
N SER A 82 11.28 -17.95 17.16
CA SER A 82 10.10 -18.16 18.01
C SER A 82 9.51 -19.53 17.71
N LEU A 83 9.30 -20.32 18.76
CA LEU A 83 8.87 -21.72 18.70
C LEU A 83 7.67 -21.95 19.61
N LEU A 84 6.68 -22.69 19.14
CA LEU A 84 5.51 -23.11 19.92
C LEU A 84 5.69 -24.58 20.33
N TYR A 85 5.72 -24.86 21.62
CA TYR A 85 5.83 -26.23 22.11
C TYR A 85 4.49 -26.98 22.04
N GLN A 86 4.52 -28.25 21.63
CA GLN A 86 3.37 -29.15 21.54
C GLN A 86 3.63 -30.42 22.35
N ALA A 87 3.06 -30.50 23.55
CA ALA A 87 3.31 -31.59 24.50
C ALA A 87 2.83 -32.96 23.96
N LYS A 88 1.75 -32.98 23.16
CA LYS A 88 1.19 -34.22 22.60
C LYS A 88 2.19 -34.98 21.71
N THR A 89 2.99 -34.24 20.95
CA THR A 89 3.96 -34.78 19.98
C THR A 89 5.40 -34.60 20.44
N ASN A 90 5.59 -33.90 21.57
CA ASN A 90 6.88 -33.53 22.15
C ASN A 90 7.79 -32.89 21.10
N ASP A 91 7.26 -31.88 20.41
CA ASP A 91 7.97 -31.14 19.37
C ASP A 91 7.64 -29.66 19.40
N PHE A 92 8.42 -28.89 18.64
CA PHE A 92 8.32 -27.45 18.52
C PHE A 92 7.89 -27.07 17.12
N LEU A 93 6.80 -26.31 16.99
CA LEU A 93 6.40 -25.72 15.73
C LEU A 93 7.04 -24.34 15.57
N THR A 94 7.69 -24.09 14.44
CA THR A 94 8.27 -22.76 14.16
C THR A 94 7.16 -21.74 13.93
N VAL A 95 7.14 -20.64 14.69
CA VAL A 95 6.19 -19.53 14.55
C VAL A 95 6.86 -18.22 14.14
N CYS A 96 8.11 -18.30 13.65
CA CYS A 96 8.87 -17.21 13.09
C CYS A 96 9.04 -17.36 11.56
N ASN A 97 9.48 -16.29 10.89
CA ASN A 97 9.83 -16.34 9.47
C ASN A 97 11.16 -17.08 9.28
N LEU A 98 11.10 -18.31 8.77
CA LEU A 98 12.27 -19.18 8.59
C LEU A 98 13.23 -18.71 7.50
N ALA A 99 12.81 -17.84 6.58
CA ALA A 99 13.71 -17.24 5.59
C ALA A 99 14.82 -16.39 6.23
N ARG A 100 14.70 -16.04 7.53
CA ARG A 100 15.77 -15.38 8.29
C ARG A 100 16.88 -16.33 8.73
N LEU A 101 16.60 -17.63 8.77
CA LEU A 101 17.52 -18.69 9.19
C LEU A 101 18.02 -19.52 8.01
N LEU A 102 17.15 -19.77 7.04
CA LEU A 102 17.40 -20.64 5.91
C LEU A 102 17.38 -19.84 4.60
N LYS A 103 18.45 -19.95 3.83
CA LYS A 103 18.53 -19.48 2.44
C LYS A 103 17.63 -20.33 1.52
N PRO A 104 17.25 -19.85 0.34
CA PRO A 104 16.39 -20.58 -0.59
C PRO A 104 16.90 -21.99 -0.93
N GLU A 105 18.21 -22.16 -1.02
CA GLU A 105 18.88 -23.40 -1.42
C GLU A 105 19.08 -24.38 -0.24
N GLN A 106 18.95 -23.88 1.00
CA GLN A 106 19.17 -24.69 2.20
C GLN A 106 17.92 -25.52 2.53
N ASP A 107 18.14 -26.78 2.94
CA ASP A 107 17.07 -27.65 3.42
C ASP A 107 16.99 -27.69 4.95
N LYS A 108 15.89 -28.23 5.48
CA LYS A 108 15.58 -28.33 6.91
C LYS A 108 16.65 -29.08 7.72
N GLU A 109 17.44 -29.92 7.06
CA GLU A 109 18.57 -30.67 7.61
C GLU A 109 19.66 -29.73 8.14
N PHE A 110 19.75 -28.50 7.64
CA PHE A 110 20.62 -27.46 8.20
C PHE A 110 20.35 -27.18 9.68
N LEU A 111 19.11 -27.42 10.14
CA LEU A 111 18.73 -27.20 11.53
C LEU A 111 19.20 -28.32 12.47
N HIS A 112 19.67 -29.45 11.95
CA HIS A 112 20.10 -30.58 12.76
C HIS A 112 21.32 -30.22 13.63
N GLY A 113 21.26 -30.55 14.91
CA GLY A 113 22.32 -30.28 15.89
C GLY A 113 22.43 -28.82 16.34
N ILE A 114 21.61 -27.92 15.81
CA ILE A 114 21.61 -26.51 16.25
C ILE A 114 21.11 -26.44 17.69
N LYS A 115 21.80 -25.61 18.49
CA LYS A 115 21.43 -25.27 19.86
C LYS A 115 20.78 -23.89 19.89
N ILE A 116 19.60 -23.80 20.48
CA ILE A 116 18.82 -22.56 20.61
C ILE A 116 18.50 -22.37 22.10
N GLN A 117 18.91 -21.23 22.65
CA GLN A 117 18.45 -20.82 23.98
C GLN A 117 17.07 -20.18 23.84
N LEU A 118 16.14 -20.63 24.67
CA LEU A 118 14.73 -20.31 24.63
C LEU A 118 14.28 -19.80 26.00
N LYS A 119 13.42 -18.79 26.00
CA LYS A 119 12.76 -18.26 27.19
C LYS A 119 11.33 -17.86 26.87
N THR A 120 10.47 -17.82 27.88
CA THR A 120 9.16 -17.16 27.73
C THR A 120 9.32 -15.64 27.87
N ASP A 121 8.30 -14.88 27.53
CA ASP A 121 8.35 -13.42 27.66
C ASP A 121 8.32 -12.97 29.14
N ASP A 122 7.75 -13.80 30.02
CA ASP A 122 7.51 -13.49 31.43
C ASP A 122 8.55 -14.11 32.39
N SER A 123 9.45 -14.97 31.90
CA SER A 123 10.47 -15.62 32.74
C SER A 123 11.89 -15.27 32.32
N ASN A 124 12.76 -15.19 33.33
CA ASN A 124 14.22 -15.16 33.12
C ASN A 124 14.82 -16.56 32.96
N ASP A 125 14.00 -17.60 33.14
CA ASP A 125 14.44 -18.98 33.01
C ASP A 125 14.68 -19.31 31.54
N THR A 126 15.89 -19.79 31.27
CA THR A 126 16.32 -20.15 29.92
C THR A 126 16.40 -21.66 29.81
N GLY A 127 15.62 -22.22 28.90
CA GLY A 127 15.75 -23.61 28.48
C GLY A 127 16.64 -23.69 27.24
N GLN A 128 17.41 -24.77 27.11
CA GLN A 128 18.18 -25.04 25.90
C GLN A 128 17.46 -26.10 25.07
N LEU A 129 17.20 -25.78 23.79
CA LEU A 129 16.75 -26.73 22.79
C LEU A 129 17.93 -27.15 21.92
N VAL A 130 18.16 -28.45 21.79
CA VAL A 130 19.02 -29.02 20.75
C VAL A 130 18.13 -29.71 19.72
N VAL A 131 18.25 -29.32 18.46
CA VAL A 131 17.38 -29.84 17.39
C VAL A 131 17.89 -31.20 16.91
N ALA A 132 17.21 -32.28 17.26
CA ALA A 132 17.54 -33.63 16.80
C ALA A 132 17.05 -33.91 15.38
N SER A 133 15.91 -33.35 14.97
CA SER A 133 15.47 -33.43 13.57
C SER A 133 14.46 -32.33 13.24
N ALA A 134 14.35 -31.99 11.97
CA ALA A 134 13.34 -31.07 11.45
C ALA A 134 12.49 -31.75 10.38
N LYS A 135 11.19 -31.47 10.35
CA LYS A 135 10.25 -31.97 9.33
C LYS A 135 9.34 -30.83 8.87
N GLU A 136 8.95 -30.84 7.60
CA GLU A 136 7.87 -29.95 7.16
C GLU A 136 6.56 -30.34 7.85
N ASN A 137 5.86 -29.34 8.37
CA ASN A 137 4.51 -29.58 8.86
C ASN A 137 3.59 -29.72 7.64
N THR A 138 3.00 -30.90 7.44
CA THR A 138 2.05 -31.17 6.35
C THR A 138 0.60 -30.91 6.74
N GLY A 139 0.34 -30.57 8.01
CA GLY A 139 -0.98 -30.25 8.52
C GLY A 139 -1.46 -28.85 8.14
N SER A 140 -2.62 -28.47 8.68
CA SER A 140 -3.26 -27.16 8.44
C SER A 140 -2.41 -25.96 8.85
N MET A 141 -1.41 -26.16 9.71
CA MET A 141 -0.45 -25.14 10.14
C MET A 141 0.87 -25.16 9.35
N GLY A 142 0.99 -25.99 8.31
CA GLY A 142 2.20 -26.14 7.52
C GLY A 142 2.63 -24.94 6.70
N VAL A 143 1.63 -24.18 6.26
CA VAL A 143 1.81 -22.95 5.50
C VAL A 143 1.09 -21.84 6.26
N TYR A 144 1.78 -20.74 6.49
CA TYR A 144 1.18 -19.53 7.03
C TYR A 144 1.20 -18.44 5.96
N PHE A 145 0.27 -17.51 6.09
CA PHE A 145 0.22 -16.34 5.24
C PHE A 145 0.64 -15.13 6.04
N PRO A 146 1.60 -14.32 5.55
CA PRO A 146 2.09 -13.19 6.30
C PRO A 146 1.13 -11.99 6.13
N VAL A 147 -0.13 -12.18 6.51
CA VAL A 147 -1.17 -11.15 6.47
C VAL A 147 -2.00 -11.33 7.72
N ILE A 148 -2.09 -10.27 8.52
CA ILE A 148 -2.85 -10.27 9.75
C ILE A 148 -3.94 -9.21 9.60
N PRO A 149 -5.20 -9.62 9.36
CA PRO A 149 -6.34 -8.71 9.41
C PRO A 149 -6.52 -8.18 10.83
N LEU A 150 -6.54 -6.87 10.97
CA LEU A 150 -6.82 -6.18 12.24
C LEU A 150 -8.29 -5.73 12.28
N GLU A 151 -8.81 -5.27 11.16
CA GLU A 151 -10.18 -4.81 11.02
C GLU A 151 -10.69 -5.07 9.59
N LEU A 152 -11.93 -5.56 9.47
CA LEU A 152 -12.58 -5.82 8.19
C LEU A 152 -14.04 -5.37 8.26
N SER A 153 -14.35 -4.25 7.61
CA SER A 153 -15.71 -3.70 7.50
C SER A 153 -15.95 -3.15 6.09
N PRO A 154 -17.22 -3.01 5.63
CA PRO A 154 -17.58 -2.47 4.31
C PRO A 154 -16.97 -1.12 3.92
N MET A 155 -16.56 -0.34 4.92
CA MET A 155 -16.11 1.03 4.73
C MET A 155 -14.64 1.20 5.11
N ARG A 156 -14.07 0.24 5.83
CA ARG A 156 -12.73 0.32 6.42
C ARG A 156 -12.14 -1.06 6.59
N PHE A 157 -10.88 -1.22 6.21
CA PHE A 157 -10.11 -2.39 6.56
C PHE A 157 -8.69 -2.01 6.95
N ARG A 158 -8.11 -2.80 7.86
CA ARG A 158 -6.74 -2.66 8.33
C ARG A 158 -6.06 -4.00 8.31
N VAL A 159 -4.88 -4.04 7.73
CA VAL A 159 -4.07 -5.26 7.67
C VAL A 159 -2.62 -4.96 7.99
N LEU A 160 -1.99 -5.90 8.69
CA LEU A 160 -0.56 -5.94 8.87
C LEU A 160 0.05 -6.94 7.90
N LEU A 161 1.08 -6.51 7.17
CA LEU A 161 1.74 -7.27 6.10
C LEU A 161 3.24 -6.97 6.07
N PRO A 162 4.06 -7.85 5.48
CA PRO A 162 5.46 -7.57 5.19
C PRO A 162 5.62 -6.37 4.28
N LEU A 163 6.58 -5.53 4.62
CA LEU A 163 6.81 -4.25 3.97
C LEU A 163 7.12 -4.38 2.47
N ASP A 164 7.88 -5.39 2.07
CA ASP A 164 8.21 -5.71 0.68
C ASP A 164 6.98 -6.09 -0.18
N SER A 165 5.94 -6.65 0.44
CA SER A 165 4.69 -6.98 -0.24
C SER A 165 3.70 -5.81 -0.28
N SER A 166 3.93 -4.75 0.53
CA SER A 166 2.98 -3.65 0.73
C SER A 166 2.57 -2.96 -0.57
N SER A 167 3.55 -2.65 -1.42
CA SER A 167 3.30 -1.88 -2.63
C SER A 167 2.46 -2.69 -3.62
N ASN A 168 2.76 -3.98 -3.79
CA ASN A 168 1.99 -4.86 -4.66
C ASN A 168 0.57 -5.11 -4.12
N CYS A 169 0.40 -5.21 -2.80
CA CYS A 169 -0.92 -5.30 -2.18
C CYS A 169 -1.75 -4.05 -2.45
N LEU A 170 -1.13 -2.86 -2.37
CA LEU A 170 -1.78 -1.60 -2.67
C LEU A 170 -2.14 -1.49 -4.16
N ASP A 171 -1.21 -1.81 -5.07
CA ASP A 171 -1.47 -1.84 -6.51
C ASP A 171 -2.69 -2.72 -6.86
N LEU A 172 -2.78 -3.89 -6.22
CA LEU A 172 -3.92 -4.80 -6.36
C LEU A 172 -5.21 -4.22 -5.77
N ALA A 173 -5.16 -3.55 -4.62
CA ALA A 173 -6.31 -2.90 -4.01
C ALA A 173 -6.85 -1.76 -4.89
N VAL A 174 -5.96 -0.90 -5.41
CA VAL A 174 -6.32 0.17 -6.36
C VAL A 174 -6.95 -0.41 -7.62
N LYS A 175 -6.34 -1.46 -8.20
CA LYS A 175 -6.90 -2.12 -9.39
C LYS A 175 -8.30 -2.68 -9.12
N LYS A 176 -8.50 -3.34 -7.98
CA LYS A 176 -9.81 -3.91 -7.60
C LYS A 176 -10.86 -2.84 -7.36
N TRP A 177 -10.49 -1.75 -6.71
CA TRP A 177 -11.37 -0.61 -6.54
C TRP A 177 -11.74 0.00 -7.90
N LYS A 178 -10.79 0.20 -8.82
CA LYS A 178 -11.09 0.67 -10.19
C LYS A 178 -12.04 -0.29 -10.92
N GLU A 179 -11.83 -1.60 -10.86
CA GLU A 179 -12.70 -2.60 -11.50
C GLU A 179 -14.15 -2.54 -10.99
N GLN A 180 -14.36 -2.20 -9.71
CA GLN A 180 -15.68 -2.28 -9.06
C GLN A 180 -16.39 -0.92 -8.90
N PHE A 181 -15.63 0.15 -8.66
CA PHE A 181 -16.12 1.46 -8.25
C PHE A 181 -15.68 2.60 -9.18
N SER A 182 -14.96 2.34 -10.27
CA SER A 182 -14.54 3.40 -11.21
C SER A 182 -15.68 4.24 -11.79
N ARG A 183 -16.93 3.77 -11.78
CA ARG A 183 -18.11 4.52 -12.24
C ARG A 183 -18.66 5.50 -11.21
N VAL A 184 -18.29 5.32 -9.94
CA VAL A 184 -18.80 6.06 -8.78
C VAL A 184 -17.65 6.62 -7.93
N TRP A 185 -16.50 6.80 -8.57
CA TRP A 185 -15.23 7.18 -7.96
C TRP A 185 -15.29 8.55 -7.27
N ASP A 186 -16.16 9.42 -7.76
CA ASP A 186 -16.45 10.77 -7.26
C ASP A 186 -17.11 10.76 -5.88
N ARG A 187 -17.83 9.69 -5.53
CA ARG A 187 -18.63 9.58 -4.29
C ARG A 187 -18.23 8.41 -3.40
N LEU A 188 -17.50 7.43 -3.93
CA LEU A 188 -16.91 6.34 -3.18
C LEU A 188 -15.39 6.31 -3.41
N PRO A 189 -14.65 7.30 -2.87
CA PRO A 189 -13.21 7.35 -3.02
C PRO A 189 -12.53 6.18 -2.28
N LEU A 190 -11.45 5.68 -2.84
CA LEU A 190 -10.48 4.88 -2.09
C LEU A 190 -9.49 5.82 -1.41
N ARG A 191 -9.41 5.74 -0.08
CA ARG A 191 -8.41 6.42 0.75
C ARG A 191 -7.51 5.39 1.39
N VAL A 192 -6.19 5.62 1.34
CA VAL A 192 -5.21 4.63 1.77
C VAL A 192 -4.17 5.26 2.69
N GLY A 193 -4.02 4.68 3.88
CA GLY A 193 -2.90 4.94 4.77
C GLY A 193 -1.91 3.78 4.76
N VAL A 194 -0.61 4.06 4.69
CA VAL A 194 0.44 3.04 4.85
C VAL A 194 1.41 3.47 5.94
N VAL A 195 1.48 2.69 7.02
CA VAL A 195 2.47 2.89 8.09
C VAL A 195 3.53 1.80 7.99
N ALA A 196 4.75 2.18 7.65
CA ALA A 196 5.92 1.31 7.67
C ALA A 196 6.67 1.50 8.99
N PHE A 197 7.06 0.39 9.64
CA PHE A 197 7.71 0.45 10.95
C PHE A 197 8.64 -0.76 11.19
N PRO A 198 9.75 -0.59 11.94
CA PRO A 198 10.59 -1.69 12.41
C PRO A 198 9.84 -2.63 13.35
N ARG A 199 10.25 -3.91 13.39
CA ARG A 199 9.64 -4.94 14.24
C ARG A 199 9.53 -4.56 15.72
N MET A 200 10.53 -3.83 16.24
CA MET A 200 10.60 -3.45 17.65
C MET A 200 9.81 -2.18 17.98
N MET A 201 9.15 -1.56 17.00
CA MET A 201 8.28 -0.41 17.24
C MET A 201 7.12 -0.82 18.16
N PRO A 202 6.88 -0.12 19.28
CA PRO A 202 5.72 -0.39 20.12
C PRO A 202 4.44 -0.33 19.31
N PHE A 203 3.68 -1.43 19.30
CA PHE A 203 2.51 -1.54 18.43
C PHE A 203 1.42 -0.51 18.75
N GLN A 204 1.30 -0.10 20.01
CA GLN A 204 0.44 1.02 20.42
C GLN A 204 0.74 2.31 19.65
N ALA A 205 2.02 2.67 19.48
CA ALA A 205 2.42 3.86 18.73
C ALA A 205 2.06 3.74 17.24
N VAL A 206 2.14 2.52 16.67
CA VAL A 206 1.73 2.24 15.29
C VAL A 206 0.22 2.41 15.11
N ILE A 207 -0.58 1.93 16.07
CA ILE A 207 -2.04 2.10 16.05
C ILE A 207 -2.42 3.58 16.16
N GLU A 208 -1.76 4.34 17.04
CA GLU A 208 -1.95 5.79 17.15
C GLU A 208 -1.63 6.50 15.83
N ALA A 209 -0.47 6.21 15.22
CA ALA A 209 -0.10 6.79 13.92
C ALA A 209 -1.09 6.42 12.81
N THR A 210 -1.57 5.17 12.79
CA THR A 210 -2.58 4.71 11.83
C THR A 210 -3.88 5.48 11.98
N ARG A 211 -4.34 5.73 13.22
CA ARG A 211 -5.54 6.54 13.48
C ARG A 211 -5.36 7.99 13.06
N GLY A 212 -4.19 8.58 13.31
CA GLY A 212 -3.85 9.92 12.83
C GLY A 212 -3.96 10.03 11.32
N ILE A 213 -3.42 9.06 10.57
CA ILE A 213 -3.57 9.01 9.11
C ILE A 213 -5.02 8.87 8.68
N GLU A 214 -5.80 8.04 9.35
CA GLU A 214 -7.21 7.90 9.01
C GLU A 214 -8.00 9.17 9.26
N GLU A 215 -7.79 9.84 10.40
CA GLU A 215 -8.45 11.10 10.73
C GLU A 215 -8.07 12.20 9.72
N ASP A 216 -6.79 12.25 9.34
CA ASP A 216 -6.25 13.15 8.33
C ASP A 216 -6.85 12.90 6.93
N LEU A 217 -6.94 11.64 6.50
CA LEU A 217 -7.59 11.26 5.24
C LEU A 217 -9.11 11.46 5.28
N ASP A 218 -9.73 11.30 6.45
CA ASP A 218 -11.17 11.51 6.67
C ASP A 218 -11.55 12.98 6.85
N SER A 219 -10.58 13.89 7.00
CA SER A 219 -10.82 15.34 7.13
C SER A 219 -11.62 15.93 5.96
N TYR A 220 -11.54 15.31 4.78
CA TYR A 220 -12.36 15.61 3.59
C TYR A 220 -13.73 14.92 3.69
N ARG A 221 -14.51 15.25 4.73
CA ARG A 221 -15.91 14.80 4.82
C ARG A 221 -16.83 15.50 3.84
N GLU A 222 -16.38 16.63 3.31
CA GLU A 222 -17.07 17.40 2.29
C GLU A 222 -16.40 17.19 0.93
N PRO A 223 -17.19 17.19 -0.16
CA PRO A 223 -16.64 17.11 -1.50
C PRO A 223 -15.94 18.42 -1.88
N GLU A 224 -14.93 18.30 -2.74
CA GLU A 224 -14.31 19.45 -3.39
C GLU A 224 -15.03 19.80 -4.68
N ILE A 225 -14.97 21.08 -5.07
CA ILE A 225 -15.46 21.53 -6.37
C ILE A 225 -14.32 21.48 -7.38
N TRP A 226 -14.48 20.65 -8.40
CA TRP A 226 -13.54 20.54 -9.51
C TRP A 226 -14.19 21.06 -10.78
N ARG A 227 -13.44 21.84 -11.55
CA ARG A 227 -13.92 22.41 -12.81
C ARG A 227 -13.57 21.48 -13.97
N VAL A 228 -14.53 21.25 -14.85
CA VAL A 228 -14.30 20.52 -16.12
C VAL A 228 -13.47 21.42 -17.04
N MET A 229 -12.29 20.96 -17.43
CA MET A 229 -11.39 21.65 -18.36
C MET A 229 -11.61 21.20 -19.80
N GLY A 230 -12.01 19.93 -19.99
CA GLY A 230 -12.27 19.38 -21.31
C GLY A 230 -13.16 18.15 -21.25
N CYS A 231 -13.99 17.99 -22.28
CA CYS A 231 -14.88 16.85 -22.44
C CYS A 231 -14.76 16.28 -23.85
N LYS A 232 -14.59 14.96 -23.96
CA LYS A 232 -14.62 14.25 -25.24
C LYS A 232 -15.42 12.97 -25.09
N THR A 233 -16.51 12.86 -25.83
CA THR A 233 -17.35 11.66 -25.86
C THR A 233 -17.09 10.89 -27.13
N GLN A 234 -16.76 9.60 -27.02
CA GLN A 234 -16.65 8.66 -28.14
C GLN A 234 -17.50 7.43 -27.84
N GLU A 235 -18.51 7.19 -28.69
CA GLU A 235 -19.49 6.08 -28.67
C GLU A 235 -20.01 5.61 -27.29
N SER A 236 -19.17 4.95 -26.50
CA SER A 236 -19.51 4.28 -25.24
C SER A 236 -18.80 4.86 -24.02
N VAL A 237 -17.97 5.89 -24.21
CA VAL A 237 -17.06 6.41 -23.19
C VAL A 237 -16.98 7.94 -23.27
N THR A 238 -17.07 8.59 -22.12
CA THR A 238 -16.77 10.02 -21.97
C THR A 238 -15.44 10.19 -21.24
N ALA A 239 -14.48 10.85 -21.89
CA ALA A 239 -13.25 11.32 -21.28
C ALA A 239 -13.44 12.75 -20.76
N LEU A 240 -13.16 12.97 -19.48
CA LEU A 240 -13.27 14.26 -18.79
C LEU A 240 -11.91 14.61 -18.16
N SER A 241 -11.49 15.85 -18.34
CA SER A 241 -10.36 16.43 -17.63
C SER A 241 -10.89 17.42 -16.60
N PHE A 242 -10.44 17.30 -15.35
CA PHE A 242 -10.85 18.13 -14.24
C PHE A 242 -9.67 18.88 -13.64
N LYS A 243 -9.90 20.08 -13.09
CA LYS A 243 -8.91 20.84 -12.33
C LYS A 243 -9.51 21.26 -10.98
N SER A 244 -8.76 21.03 -9.90
CA SER A 244 -9.08 21.52 -8.55
C SER A 244 -8.20 22.73 -8.24
N ALA A 245 -8.66 23.60 -7.35
CA ALA A 245 -7.81 24.64 -6.77
C ALA A 245 -6.81 24.08 -5.74
N ASN A 246 -7.15 22.95 -5.11
CA ASN A 246 -6.35 22.30 -4.07
C ASN A 246 -5.29 21.36 -4.63
N HIS A 247 -5.39 21.01 -5.92
CA HIS A 247 -4.49 20.05 -6.54
C HIS A 247 -3.82 20.63 -7.79
N PRO A 248 -2.48 20.53 -7.91
CA PRO A 248 -1.74 21.16 -8.99
C PRO A 248 -2.01 20.53 -10.37
N TYR A 249 -2.35 19.24 -10.41
CA TYR A 249 -2.52 18.49 -11.66
C TYR A 249 -3.98 18.29 -12.05
N ALA A 250 -4.20 18.27 -13.37
CA ALA A 250 -5.49 17.92 -13.91
C ALA A 250 -5.74 16.42 -13.75
N LEU A 251 -6.95 16.07 -13.30
CA LEU A 251 -7.39 14.68 -13.19
C LEU A 251 -8.10 14.25 -14.47
N LEU A 252 -7.55 13.26 -15.16
CA LEU A 252 -8.20 12.65 -16.31
C LEU A 252 -9.03 11.44 -15.87
N LYS A 253 -10.30 11.40 -16.28
CA LYS A 253 -11.21 10.28 -16.02
C LYS A 253 -11.93 9.85 -17.27
N THR A 254 -12.04 8.54 -17.38
CA THR A 254 -12.74 7.87 -18.48
C THR A 254 -13.95 7.18 -17.88
N ILE A 255 -15.15 7.63 -18.26
CA ILE A 255 -16.42 7.18 -17.69
C ILE A 255 -17.17 6.39 -18.78
N PRO A 256 -17.35 5.07 -18.60
CA PRO A 256 -18.21 4.29 -19.47
C PRO A 256 -19.65 4.77 -19.36
N THR A 257 -20.27 5.05 -20.50
CA THR A 257 -21.66 5.52 -20.60
C THR A 257 -22.60 4.42 -21.07
N LYS A 258 -22.09 3.21 -21.32
CA LYS A 258 -22.87 2.04 -21.70
C LYS A 258 -22.64 0.88 -20.73
N LEU A 259 -23.67 0.06 -20.58
CA LEU A 259 -23.62 -1.24 -19.91
C LEU A 259 -22.86 -2.26 -20.78
N ARG A 260 -22.47 -3.40 -20.19
CA ARG A 260 -21.73 -4.46 -20.90
C ARG A 260 -22.52 -5.06 -22.06
N ASP A 261 -23.84 -4.98 -22.03
CA ASP A 261 -24.74 -5.44 -23.07
C ASP A 261 -24.97 -4.39 -24.18
N GLY A 262 -24.28 -3.24 -24.13
CA GLY A 262 -24.33 -2.18 -25.13
C GLY A 262 -25.46 -1.16 -24.94
N ARG A 263 -26.35 -1.34 -23.96
CA ARG A 263 -27.38 -0.35 -23.63
C ARG A 263 -26.77 0.89 -22.97
N GLU A 264 -27.42 2.03 -23.12
CA GLU A 264 -27.06 3.25 -22.42
C GLU A 264 -27.15 3.05 -20.89
N ASP A 265 -26.12 3.51 -20.18
CA ASP A 265 -26.07 3.42 -18.72
C ASP A 265 -26.74 4.66 -18.12
N VAL A 266 -28.01 4.52 -17.79
CA VAL A 266 -28.82 5.59 -17.17
C VAL A 266 -28.75 5.57 -15.64
N PHE A 267 -27.83 4.81 -15.04
CA PHE A 267 -27.78 4.60 -13.60
C PHE A 267 -26.51 5.18 -12.95
N TYR A 268 -25.35 4.93 -13.53
CA TYR A 268 -24.07 5.19 -12.87
C TYR A 268 -23.29 6.43 -13.31
N PRO A 269 -23.24 6.82 -14.61
CA PRO A 269 -22.35 7.86 -15.12
C PRO A 269 -22.88 9.27 -14.85
N TYR A 270 -23.21 9.53 -13.60
CA TYR A 270 -23.76 10.78 -13.10
C TYR A 270 -22.83 11.37 -12.05
N LEU A 271 -22.61 12.68 -12.14
CA LEU A 271 -21.83 13.44 -11.17
C LEU A 271 -22.67 14.59 -10.59
N ALA A 272 -22.51 14.84 -9.29
CA ALA A 272 -23.17 15.94 -8.62
C ALA A 272 -22.54 17.27 -9.07
N VAL A 273 -23.34 18.20 -9.58
CA VAL A 273 -22.87 19.50 -10.09
C VAL A 273 -23.16 20.64 -9.12
N GLU A 274 -22.34 21.68 -9.13
CA GLU A 274 -22.53 22.90 -8.32
C GLU A 274 -23.85 23.62 -8.65
N GLU A 275 -24.26 23.57 -9.91
CA GLU A 275 -25.48 24.17 -10.41
C GLU A 275 -26.72 23.43 -9.89
N LYS A 276 -27.71 24.16 -9.35
CA LYS A 276 -28.95 23.56 -8.81
C LYS A 276 -30.10 23.49 -9.82
N GLN A 277 -29.90 23.99 -11.04
CA GLN A 277 -30.90 23.96 -12.10
C GLN A 277 -30.68 22.77 -13.02
N VAL A 278 -31.77 22.06 -13.33
CA VAL A 278 -31.80 21.03 -14.36
C VAL A 278 -31.67 21.71 -15.71
N ARG A 279 -30.62 21.38 -16.47
CA ARG A 279 -30.31 22.02 -17.77
C ARG A 279 -30.58 21.11 -18.94
N TYR A 280 -30.38 19.82 -18.76
CA TYR A 280 -30.42 18.83 -19.84
C TYR A 280 -31.40 17.70 -19.55
N SER A 281 -31.71 16.92 -20.58
CA SER A 281 -32.72 15.85 -20.51
C SER A 281 -32.31 14.68 -19.63
N LEU A 282 -31.00 14.40 -19.49
CA LEU A 282 -30.54 13.30 -18.63
C LEU A 282 -30.30 13.76 -17.19
N ASP A 283 -30.25 15.07 -16.93
CA ASP A 283 -30.12 15.62 -15.57
C ASP A 283 -31.28 15.14 -14.68
N PHE A 284 -30.98 14.84 -13.42
CA PHE A 284 -32.02 14.64 -12.41
C PHE A 284 -31.69 15.42 -11.13
N GLN A 285 -32.73 15.84 -10.43
CA GLN A 285 -32.61 16.50 -9.14
C GLN A 285 -32.96 15.51 -8.02
N HIS A 286 -32.04 15.35 -7.08
CA HIS A 286 -32.26 14.58 -5.87
C HIS A 286 -33.19 15.36 -4.90
N PRO A 287 -33.96 14.71 -4.00
CA PRO A 287 -34.90 15.40 -3.11
C PRO A 287 -34.30 16.47 -2.18
N ASP A 288 -32.98 16.45 -1.95
CA ASP A 288 -32.26 17.51 -1.22
C ASP A 288 -31.93 18.75 -2.08
N GLY A 289 -32.33 18.73 -3.35
CA GLY A 289 -32.08 19.79 -4.32
C GLY A 289 -30.78 19.66 -5.10
N GLN A 290 -29.93 18.67 -4.81
CA GLN A 290 -28.68 18.43 -5.55
C GLN A 290 -28.98 17.93 -6.97
N VAL A 291 -28.42 18.58 -7.99
CA VAL A 291 -28.53 18.12 -9.37
C VAL A 291 -27.38 17.18 -9.72
N TYR A 292 -27.72 16.09 -10.40
CA TYR A 292 -26.79 15.14 -10.95
C TYR A 292 -26.85 15.22 -12.48
N ARG A 293 -25.70 15.48 -13.10
CA ARG A 293 -25.56 15.60 -14.55
C ARG A 293 -24.91 14.35 -15.13
N HIS A 294 -25.47 13.86 -16.22
CA HIS A 294 -24.90 12.72 -16.93
C HIS A 294 -23.54 13.12 -17.54
N ALA A 295 -22.55 12.23 -17.49
CA ALA A 295 -21.18 12.52 -17.91
C ALA A 295 -21.10 13.04 -19.36
N LYS A 296 -21.95 12.55 -20.26
CA LYS A 296 -22.05 13.01 -21.67
C LYS A 296 -22.46 14.48 -21.82
N GLU A 297 -23.14 15.04 -20.84
CA GLU A 297 -23.73 16.38 -20.90
C GLU A 297 -22.89 17.42 -20.16
N LEU A 298 -21.88 16.99 -19.39
CA LEU A 298 -20.91 17.89 -18.77
C LEU A 298 -20.15 18.70 -19.83
N ARG A 299 -20.01 20.00 -19.57
CA ARG A 299 -19.31 20.95 -20.43
C ARG A 299 -18.12 21.57 -19.72
N THR A 300 -17.16 22.09 -20.50
CA THR A 300 -16.06 22.89 -19.94
C THR A 300 -16.63 24.05 -19.12
N GLY A 301 -16.07 24.25 -17.92
CA GLY A 301 -16.52 25.24 -16.95
C GLY A 301 -17.47 24.70 -15.87
N ASP A 302 -18.13 23.56 -16.12
CA ASP A 302 -19.03 22.95 -15.13
C ASP A 302 -18.26 22.62 -13.84
N GLY A 303 -18.83 22.99 -12.69
CA GLY A 303 -18.34 22.62 -11.37
C GLY A 303 -18.95 21.32 -10.90
N VAL A 304 -18.12 20.40 -10.44
CA VAL A 304 -18.55 19.05 -10.03
C VAL A 304 -18.01 18.76 -8.64
N PHE A 305 -18.88 18.22 -7.77
CA PHE A 305 -18.52 17.77 -6.43
C PHE A 305 -17.82 16.41 -6.50
N ILE A 306 -16.58 16.36 -6.01
CA ILE A 306 -15.75 15.16 -5.99
C ILE A 306 -15.19 14.96 -4.59
N TYR A 307 -15.39 13.77 -4.05
CA TYR A 307 -14.63 13.27 -2.92
C TYR A 307 -13.29 12.71 -3.41
N PRO A 308 -12.16 13.30 -2.99
CA PRO A 308 -10.87 12.92 -3.54
C PRO A 308 -10.44 11.52 -3.07
N THR A 309 -9.80 10.79 -4.00
CA THR A 309 -9.07 9.55 -3.68
C THR A 309 -7.69 9.90 -3.20
N LEU A 310 -7.37 9.58 -1.96
CA LEU A 310 -6.16 10.07 -1.30
C LEU A 310 -5.26 8.93 -0.83
N ILE A 311 -3.97 9.23 -0.69
CA ILE A 311 -2.99 8.36 -0.07
C ILE A 311 -2.10 9.15 0.88
N SER A 312 -1.75 8.52 1.99
CA SER A 312 -0.73 9.02 2.91
C SER A 312 0.17 7.86 3.35
N THR A 313 1.48 8.09 3.37
CA THR A 313 2.48 7.11 3.78
C THR A 313 3.33 7.67 4.89
N LEU A 314 3.59 6.88 5.92
CA LEU A 314 4.44 7.24 7.06
C LEU A 314 5.45 6.14 7.32
N TYR A 315 6.73 6.51 7.42
CA TYR A 315 7.77 5.63 7.94
C TYR A 315 8.11 6.02 9.38
N MET A 316 7.85 5.11 10.31
CA MET A 316 8.18 5.27 11.73
C MET A 316 9.56 4.68 12.02
N ASP A 317 10.61 5.47 11.83
CA ASP A 317 11.97 5.14 12.31
C ASP A 317 12.10 5.30 13.84
N SER A 318 11.20 6.08 14.44
CA SER A 318 11.10 6.35 15.87
C SER A 318 9.63 6.53 16.28
N THR A 319 9.34 6.43 17.57
CA THR A 319 7.97 6.63 18.08
C THR A 319 7.49 8.07 17.88
N ALA A 320 8.40 9.05 17.83
CA ALA A 320 8.08 10.47 17.66
C ALA A 320 7.41 10.75 16.30
N ARG A 321 7.69 9.96 15.27
CA ARG A 321 7.10 10.10 13.92
C ARG A 321 5.58 10.05 13.88
N ARG A 322 4.92 9.50 14.90
CA ARG A 322 3.44 9.49 14.99
C ARG A 322 2.82 10.88 15.08
N PHE A 323 3.61 11.89 15.43
CA PHE A 323 3.19 13.30 15.48
C PHE A 323 3.72 14.13 14.32
N ALA A 324 4.44 13.52 13.37
CA ALA A 324 4.93 14.24 12.21
C ALA A 324 3.77 14.69 11.32
N PRO A 325 3.89 15.83 10.63
CA PRO A 325 2.90 16.24 9.65
C PRO A 325 2.76 15.17 8.55
N LEU A 326 1.53 14.90 8.15
CA LEU A 326 1.22 13.92 7.13
C LEU A 326 1.18 14.60 5.76
N ASN A 327 1.83 13.97 4.78
CA ASN A 327 1.83 14.41 3.40
C ASN A 327 0.77 13.64 2.63
N GLN A 328 -0.42 14.24 2.53
CA GLN A 328 -1.49 13.70 1.72
C GLN A 328 -1.23 13.93 0.24
N ARG A 329 -1.50 12.91 -0.57
CA ARG A 329 -1.35 12.96 -2.03
C ARG A 329 -2.56 12.36 -2.71
N GLN A 330 -2.73 12.66 -4.00
CA GLN A 330 -3.76 11.98 -4.79
C GLN A 330 -3.38 10.52 -4.96
N LEU A 331 -4.34 9.60 -4.93
CA LEU A 331 -4.06 8.17 -5.08
C LEU A 331 -3.43 7.83 -6.45
N THR A 332 -3.63 8.67 -7.46
CA THR A 332 -2.94 8.54 -8.77
C THR A 332 -1.43 8.73 -8.66
N ASP A 333 -0.99 9.56 -7.72
CA ASP A 333 0.42 9.87 -7.48
C ASP A 333 1.17 8.62 -7.01
N TRP A 334 0.50 7.71 -6.31
CA TRP A 334 1.08 6.42 -5.93
C TRP A 334 1.56 5.63 -7.15
N LEU A 335 0.71 5.52 -8.18
CA LEU A 335 1.06 4.77 -9.39
C LEU A 335 2.18 5.48 -10.17
N GLN A 336 2.11 6.80 -10.28
CA GLN A 336 3.17 7.60 -10.92
C GLN A 336 4.50 7.45 -10.18
N MET A 337 4.48 7.51 -8.84
CA MET A 337 5.65 7.29 -7.98
C MET A 337 6.28 5.91 -8.21
N ARG A 338 5.47 4.88 -8.46
CA ARG A 338 5.91 3.50 -8.78
C ARG A 338 6.50 3.40 -10.19
N ASP A 339 5.89 4.05 -11.17
CA ASP A 339 6.38 4.10 -12.55
C ASP A 339 7.71 4.87 -12.63
N LEU A 340 7.84 5.96 -11.86
CA LEU A 340 9.08 6.74 -11.73
C LEU A 340 10.23 5.89 -11.17
N TRP A 341 9.98 5.09 -10.13
CA TRP A 341 11.01 4.18 -9.62
C TRP A 341 11.48 3.18 -10.68
N THR A 342 10.54 2.61 -11.44
CA THR A 342 10.86 1.66 -12.52
C THR A 342 11.71 2.34 -13.61
N MET A 343 11.39 3.60 -13.94
CA MET A 343 12.18 4.41 -14.86
C MET A 343 13.60 4.65 -14.34
N ILE A 344 13.76 4.99 -13.05
CA ILE A 344 15.07 5.19 -12.42
C ILE A 344 15.87 3.88 -12.42
N GLU A 345 15.23 2.77 -12.04
CA GLU A 345 15.85 1.44 -11.98
C GLU A 345 16.39 0.99 -13.35
N TRP A 346 15.69 1.31 -14.44
CA TRP A 346 16.15 0.96 -15.79
C TRP A 346 17.25 1.84 -16.35
N ASN A 347 17.32 3.11 -15.95
CA ASN A 347 18.26 4.05 -16.54
C ASN A 347 19.50 4.30 -15.67
N ALA A 348 19.38 4.17 -14.34
CA ALA A 348 20.46 4.52 -13.44
C ALA A 348 21.63 3.53 -13.58
N PRO A 349 22.87 4.03 -13.73
CA PRO A 349 24.03 3.16 -13.90
C PRO A 349 24.39 2.41 -12.61
N SER A 350 24.12 3.01 -11.44
CA SER A 350 24.36 2.39 -10.15
C SER A 350 23.54 3.05 -9.04
N GLN A 351 23.43 2.34 -7.90
CA GLN A 351 22.89 2.91 -6.66
C GLN A 351 23.63 4.17 -6.19
N SER A 352 24.96 4.19 -6.30
CA SER A 352 25.77 5.35 -5.91
C SER A 352 25.50 6.57 -6.80
N ALA A 353 25.21 6.36 -8.09
CA ALA A 353 24.83 7.45 -8.99
C ALA A 353 23.50 8.09 -8.59
N ILE A 354 22.50 7.28 -8.19
CA ILE A 354 21.21 7.77 -7.69
C ILE A 354 21.41 8.57 -6.41
N HIS A 355 22.12 8.02 -5.42
CA HIS A 355 22.41 8.73 -4.17
C HIS A 355 23.17 10.03 -4.42
N GLY A 356 24.18 10.01 -5.29
CA GLY A 356 24.97 11.18 -5.64
C GLY A 356 24.15 12.27 -6.30
N ALA A 357 23.30 11.91 -7.27
CA ALA A 357 22.39 12.84 -7.92
C ALA A 357 21.39 13.42 -6.93
N TRP A 358 20.74 12.56 -6.13
CA TRP A 358 19.71 13.01 -5.19
C TRP A 358 20.28 13.92 -4.09
N SER A 359 21.44 13.55 -3.52
CA SER A 359 22.11 14.38 -2.50
C SER A 359 22.52 15.75 -3.04
N GLU A 360 22.98 15.82 -4.29
CA GLU A 360 23.30 17.09 -4.94
C GLU A 360 22.04 17.95 -5.11
N LEU A 361 20.94 17.36 -5.57
CA LEU A 361 19.69 18.09 -5.78
C LEU A 361 19.06 18.60 -4.48
N ILE A 362 19.09 17.81 -3.40
CA ILE A 362 18.60 18.24 -2.09
C ILE A 362 19.47 19.40 -1.58
N SER A 363 20.79 19.23 -1.56
CA SER A 363 21.70 20.25 -1.04
C SER A 363 21.57 21.57 -1.79
N ARG A 364 21.40 21.53 -3.11
CA ARG A 364 21.23 22.74 -3.95
C ARG A 364 19.83 23.32 -3.89
N ARG A 365 18.81 22.52 -3.52
CA ARG A 365 17.44 23.03 -3.36
C ARG A 365 17.37 24.04 -2.22
N GLU A 366 18.08 23.78 -1.13
CA GLU A 366 18.14 24.64 0.05
C GLU A 366 18.73 26.03 -0.30
N ASP A 367 19.68 26.10 -1.25
CA ASP A 367 20.26 27.36 -1.72
C ASP A 367 19.23 28.27 -2.44
N TRP A 368 18.11 27.71 -2.92
CA TRP A 368 17.10 28.40 -3.72
C TRP A 368 15.74 28.51 -3.04
N GLN A 369 15.65 28.07 -1.78
CA GLN A 369 14.46 28.20 -0.93
C GLN A 369 14.72 29.18 0.22
N ASP A 370 13.68 29.89 0.64
CA ASP A 370 13.73 30.70 1.86
C ASP A 370 13.68 29.81 3.13
N LEU A 371 13.81 30.43 4.30
CA LEU A 371 13.72 29.73 5.60
C LEU A 371 12.37 29.04 5.84
N ASN A 372 11.34 29.37 5.06
CA ASN A 372 10.01 28.77 5.12
C ASN A 372 9.81 27.67 4.05
N GLY A 373 10.82 27.38 3.23
CA GLY A 373 10.75 26.40 2.15
C GLY A 373 10.09 26.92 0.86
N ASN A 374 9.79 28.22 0.77
CA ASN A 374 9.25 28.82 -0.45
C ASN A 374 10.38 29.08 -1.45
N TRP A 375 10.07 28.91 -2.74
CA TRP A 375 11.01 29.24 -3.80
C TRP A 375 11.29 30.74 -3.87
N MET A 376 12.57 31.09 -3.96
CA MET A 376 12.97 32.45 -4.34
C MET A 376 12.60 32.72 -5.81
N ASP A 377 12.51 34.00 -6.20
CA ASP A 377 12.15 34.41 -7.57
C ASP A 377 13.07 33.75 -8.61
N GLY A 378 12.47 33.00 -9.55
CA GLY A 378 13.19 32.23 -10.57
C GLY A 378 13.98 31.02 -10.05
N GLY A 379 14.04 30.80 -8.74
CA GLY A 379 14.79 29.71 -8.11
C GLY A 379 14.29 28.33 -8.51
N LYS A 380 12.96 28.17 -8.65
CA LYS A 380 12.36 26.90 -9.09
C LYS A 380 12.79 26.51 -10.50
N GLU A 381 12.73 27.44 -11.44
CA GLU A 381 13.10 27.19 -12.84
C GLU A 381 14.59 26.86 -12.94
N THR A 382 15.44 27.64 -12.26
CA THR A 382 16.88 27.41 -12.18
C THR A 382 17.20 26.03 -11.57
N TRP A 383 16.49 25.63 -10.51
CA TRP A 383 16.66 24.31 -9.90
C TRP A 383 16.22 23.18 -10.82
N LEU A 384 15.15 23.37 -11.60
CA LEU A 384 14.72 22.39 -12.60
C LEU A 384 15.73 22.24 -13.74
N ASP A 385 16.38 23.33 -14.15
CA ASP A 385 17.46 23.28 -15.14
C ASP A 385 18.71 22.57 -14.60
N LEU A 386 19.08 22.81 -13.33
CA LEU A 386 20.12 22.01 -12.66
C LEU A 386 19.71 20.54 -12.60
N THR A 387 18.47 20.26 -12.23
CA THR A 387 17.94 18.89 -12.14
C THR A 387 18.08 18.15 -13.47
N ARG A 388 17.76 18.84 -14.58
CA ARG A 388 17.93 18.32 -15.93
C ARG A 388 19.40 17.99 -16.23
N ALA A 389 20.33 18.88 -15.90
CA ALA A 389 21.76 18.64 -16.09
C ALA A 389 22.28 17.46 -15.26
N VAL A 390 21.93 17.41 -13.96
CA VAL A 390 22.37 16.35 -13.04
C VAL A 390 21.86 14.97 -13.49
N PHE A 391 20.60 14.85 -13.92
CA PHE A 391 20.08 13.57 -14.42
C PHE A 391 20.69 13.18 -15.76
N TYR A 392 20.96 14.13 -16.65
CA TYR A 392 21.67 13.85 -17.89
C TYR A 392 23.09 13.33 -17.62
N ASP A 393 23.84 13.99 -16.76
CA ASP A 393 25.25 13.68 -16.50
C ASP A 393 25.45 12.44 -15.61
N ARG A 394 24.71 12.34 -14.49
CA ARG A 394 24.91 11.26 -13.51
C ARG A 394 24.11 10.01 -13.78
N LEU A 395 22.92 10.14 -14.37
CA LEU A 395 22.03 9.01 -14.65
C LEU A 395 21.97 8.66 -16.15
N GLY A 396 22.54 9.47 -17.03
CA GLY A 396 22.55 9.20 -18.48
C GLY A 396 21.17 9.28 -19.14
N VAL A 397 20.15 9.81 -18.44
CA VAL A 397 18.76 9.82 -18.92
C VAL A 397 18.58 10.90 -19.99
N ARG A 398 17.81 10.58 -21.05
CA ARG A 398 17.58 11.49 -22.19
C ARG A 398 16.12 11.55 -22.62
N GLY A 399 15.78 12.59 -23.40
CA GLY A 399 14.49 12.73 -24.07
C GLY A 399 13.31 12.78 -23.10
N ALA A 400 12.22 12.10 -23.44
CA ALA A 400 10.97 12.13 -22.66
C ALA A 400 11.14 11.60 -21.22
N CYS A 401 12.03 10.63 -20.99
CA CYS A 401 12.32 10.12 -19.65
C CYS A 401 12.97 11.19 -18.77
N LEU A 402 13.88 12.00 -19.35
CA LEU A 402 14.54 13.08 -18.62
C LEU A 402 13.53 14.13 -18.18
N GLU A 403 12.68 14.59 -19.10
CA GLU A 403 11.66 15.59 -18.78
C GLU A 403 10.64 15.07 -17.77
N ALA A 404 10.25 13.80 -17.84
CA ALA A 404 9.36 13.19 -16.85
C ALA A 404 9.97 13.16 -15.44
N LEU A 405 11.28 12.87 -15.32
CA LEU A 405 11.99 12.92 -14.04
C LEU A 405 12.12 14.34 -13.50
N VAL A 406 12.44 15.32 -14.37
CA VAL A 406 12.53 16.74 -14.01
C VAL A 406 11.17 17.27 -13.55
N GLU A 407 10.09 16.95 -14.26
CA GLU A 407 8.73 17.29 -13.86
C GLU A 407 8.44 16.71 -12.46
N ALA A 408 8.64 15.40 -12.28
CA ALA A 408 8.43 14.71 -11.00
C ALA A 408 9.28 15.27 -9.85
N ALA A 409 10.46 15.80 -10.14
CA ALA A 409 11.29 16.49 -9.17
C ALA A 409 10.64 17.81 -8.73
N GLY A 410 10.08 18.58 -9.66
CA GLY A 410 9.35 19.82 -9.37
C GLY A 410 8.01 19.63 -8.64
N THR A 411 7.45 18.43 -8.65
CA THR A 411 6.20 18.06 -7.96
C THR A 411 6.43 17.43 -6.58
N GLY A 412 7.69 17.10 -6.24
CA GLY A 412 8.04 16.31 -5.07
C GLY A 412 7.63 14.83 -5.17
N LEU A 413 7.18 14.33 -6.33
CA LEU A 413 6.93 12.90 -6.55
C LEU A 413 8.23 12.11 -6.60
N LEU A 414 9.29 12.69 -7.15
CA LEU A 414 10.60 12.06 -7.19
C LEU A 414 11.15 11.81 -5.77
N ASP A 415 11.08 12.83 -4.91
CA ASP A 415 11.55 12.70 -3.52
C ASP A 415 10.81 11.58 -2.79
N TRP A 416 9.49 11.52 -2.96
CA TRP A 416 8.67 10.45 -2.39
C TRP A 416 9.04 9.08 -2.97
N SER A 417 9.31 8.99 -4.27
CA SER A 417 9.72 7.74 -4.93
C SER A 417 11.04 7.21 -4.39
N LEU A 418 12.04 8.08 -4.28
CA LEU A 418 13.37 7.75 -3.76
C LEU A 418 13.32 7.41 -2.28
N GLU A 419 12.64 8.20 -1.45
CA GLU A 419 12.47 7.92 -0.03
C GLU A 419 11.78 6.58 0.19
N TRP A 420 10.67 6.32 -0.49
CA TRP A 420 9.92 5.08 -0.34
C TRP A 420 10.74 3.86 -0.76
N HIS A 421 11.38 3.90 -1.93
CA HIS A 421 12.06 2.70 -2.44
C HIS A 421 13.45 2.49 -1.82
N MET A 422 14.22 3.55 -1.59
CA MET A 422 15.60 3.43 -1.07
C MET A 422 15.65 3.39 0.45
N ASN A 423 14.88 4.24 1.15
CA ASN A 423 14.98 4.34 2.61
C ASN A 423 13.99 3.41 3.31
N VAL A 424 12.73 3.37 2.85
CA VAL A 424 11.69 2.56 3.48
C VAL A 424 11.80 1.09 3.04
N LEU A 425 11.75 0.81 1.73
CA LEU A 425 11.83 -0.55 1.20
C LEU A 425 13.26 -1.10 1.14
N LYS A 426 14.28 -0.25 1.21
CA LYS A 426 15.71 -0.63 1.08
C LYS A 426 16.00 -1.41 -0.20
N LYS A 427 15.34 -1.02 -1.30
CA LYS A 427 15.61 -1.60 -2.62
C LYS A 427 16.98 -1.18 -3.12
N GLN A 428 17.64 -2.11 -3.79
CA GLN A 428 18.85 -1.85 -4.55
C GLN A 428 18.55 -1.94 -6.04
N VAL A 429 19.17 -1.07 -6.81
CA VAL A 429 19.19 -1.12 -8.28
C VAL A 429 20.35 -2.01 -8.67
N SER A 430 20.04 -3.08 -9.37
CA SER A 430 21.03 -3.86 -10.10
C SER A 430 21.58 -2.93 -11.17
N GLY A 431 22.86 -2.52 -11.06
CA GLY A 431 23.49 -1.71 -12.09
C GLY A 431 23.25 -2.37 -13.45
N GLY A 432 22.82 -1.58 -14.43
CA GLY A 432 22.68 -2.09 -15.79
C GLY A 432 24.05 -2.54 -16.27
N ASP A 433 24.29 -3.85 -16.30
CA ASP A 433 25.31 -4.43 -17.16
C ASP A 433 24.79 -4.25 -18.60
N ILE A 434 25.13 -3.09 -19.20
CA ILE A 434 25.00 -2.85 -20.65
C ILE A 434 26.26 -3.40 -21.32
#